data_AF-J9GU87-F1
#
_entry.id   AF-J9GU87-F1
#
_cell.length_a   1.000
_cell.length_b   1.000
_cell.length_c   1.000
_cell.angle_alpha   90.00
_cell.angle_beta   90.00
_cell.angle_gamma   90.00
#
_symmetry.space_group_name_H-M   'P 1'
#
loop_
_entity.id
_entity.type
_entity.pdbx_description
1 polymer ?
#
loop_
_entity_poly.entity_id
_entity_poly.type
_entity_poly.pdbx_seq_one_letter_code
_entity_poly.pdbx_strand_id
1 'polypeptide(L)'
;MADIQKMQGSFLPPETEGEMTVLCGTAPVSKMRDYQKEVVSYSKGRGRLFCSLKGYAPCQEQEKVVEAIGYDPERDLENPTGSVFCSHG
;
A
#
# COMPACT_ATOMS: atom_id res chain seq x y z
N MET A 1 -13.30 0.92 11.28
CA MET A 1 -12.00 0.42 11.83
C MET A 1 -11.53 -0.84 11.11
N ALA A 2 -12.43 -1.78 10.78
CA ALA A 2 -12.05 -3.00 10.05
C ALA A 2 -11.42 -2.74 8.67
N ASP A 3 -11.79 -1.65 8.00
CA ASP A 3 -11.38 -1.41 6.60
C ASP A 3 -9.88 -1.08 6.49
N ILE A 4 -9.34 -0.25 7.39
CA ILE A 4 -7.90 0.06 7.40
C ILE A 4 -7.08 -1.20 7.67
N GLN A 5 -7.53 -2.08 8.57
CA GLN A 5 -6.87 -3.36 8.81
C GLN A 5 -6.96 -4.29 7.60
N LYS A 6 -8.12 -4.39 6.94
CA LYS A 6 -8.30 -5.17 5.71
C LYS A 6 -7.42 -4.66 4.57
N MET A 7 -7.22 -3.35 4.50
CA MET A 7 -6.32 -2.68 3.56
C MET A 7 -4.85 -2.78 3.96
N GLN A 8 -4.51 -3.60 4.97
CA GLN A 8 -3.13 -3.80 5.45
C GLN A 8 -2.47 -2.50 5.93
N GLY A 9 -3.28 -1.54 6.39
CA GLY A 9 -2.82 -0.30 7.00
C GLY A 9 -2.68 -0.42 8.51
N SER A 10 -1.98 0.55 9.09
CA SER A 10 -1.89 0.79 10.52
C SER A 10 -2.61 2.08 10.88
N PHE A 11 -3.15 2.17 12.09
CA PHE A 11 -3.78 3.39 12.61
C PHE A 11 -3.51 3.53 14.09
N LEU A 12 -3.52 4.78 14.54
CA LEU A 12 -3.48 5.15 15.95
C LEU A 12 -4.86 4.97 16.58
N PRO A 13 -4.95 4.89 17.92
CA PRO A 13 -6.24 4.92 18.60
C PRO A 13 -7.11 6.08 18.09
N PRO A 14 -8.41 5.85 17.88
CA PRO A 14 -9.31 6.90 17.42
C PRO A 14 -9.39 8.04 18.44
N GLU A 15 -9.42 9.27 17.94
CA GLU A 15 -9.61 10.46 18.75
C GLU A 15 -11.00 11.04 18.47
N THR A 16 -11.68 11.51 19.51
CA THR A 16 -13.00 12.13 19.37
C THR A 16 -12.84 13.65 19.35
N GLU A 17 -13.27 14.27 18.26
CA GLU A 17 -13.32 15.72 18.09
C GLU A 17 -14.78 16.16 17.92
N GLY A 18 -15.42 16.57 19.02
CA GLY A 18 -16.82 16.98 19.04
C GLY A 18 -17.75 15.85 18.61
N GLU A 19 -18.45 16.03 17.49
CA GLU A 19 -19.37 15.03 16.92
C GLU A 19 -18.69 14.03 15.98
N MET A 20 -17.39 14.19 15.72
CA MET A 20 -16.62 13.36 14.78
C MET A 20 -15.59 12.51 15.52
N THR A 21 -15.31 11.34 14.95
CA THR A 21 -14.18 10.51 15.35
C THR A 21 -13.13 10.55 14.26
N VAL A 22 -11.92 10.97 14.62
CA VAL A 22 -10.76 11.08 13.73
C VAL A 22 -9.93 9.79 13.83
N LEU A 23 -9.62 9.23 12.67
CA LEU A 23 -8.75 8.06 12.52
C LEU A 23 -7.51 8.47 11.74
N CYS A 24 -6.35 8.41 12.39
CA CYS A 24 -5.06 8.72 11.79
C CYS A 24 -4.24 7.46 11.59
N GLY A 25 -3.69 7.28 10.39
CA GLY A 25 -3.01 6.04 10.06
C GLY A 25 -2.27 6.09 8.73
N THR A 26 -1.73 4.94 8.35
CA THR A 26 -0.92 4.77 7.14
C THR A 26 -1.36 3.50 6.44
N ALA A 27 -1.48 3.52 5.12
CA ALA A 27 -1.90 2.36 4.35
C ALA A 27 -1.25 2.37 2.96
N PRO A 28 -1.16 1.21 2.29
CA PRO A 28 -0.68 1.12 0.92
C PRO A 28 -1.56 1.93 -0.04
N VAL A 29 -0.94 2.73 -0.91
CA VAL A 29 -1.66 3.51 -1.94
C VAL A 29 -2.48 2.62 -2.87
N SER A 30 -1.98 1.41 -3.17
CA SER A 30 -2.70 0.43 -3.99
C SER A 30 -4.04 -0.02 -3.40
N LYS A 31 -4.18 0.01 -2.06
CA LYS A 31 -5.41 -0.38 -1.35
C LYS A 31 -6.32 0.81 -1.04
N MET A 32 -5.80 2.03 -1.07
CA MET A 32 -6.56 3.26 -0.80
C MET A 32 -7.21 3.87 -2.05
N ARG A 33 -6.96 3.31 -3.23
CA ARG A 33 -7.59 3.75 -4.48
C ARG A 33 -9.11 3.60 -4.34
N ASP A 34 -9.85 4.64 -4.73
CA ASP A 34 -11.31 4.73 -4.65
C ASP A 34 -11.93 4.68 -3.23
N TYR A 35 -11.13 4.49 -2.17
CA TYR A 35 -11.65 4.39 -0.80
C TYR A 35 -12.43 5.65 -0.36
N GLN A 36 -12.08 6.83 -0.88
CA GLN A 36 -12.86 8.05 -0.64
C GLN A 36 -14.34 7.90 -1.04
N LYS A 37 -14.63 7.20 -2.15
CA LYS A 37 -16.02 6.97 -2.60
C LYS A 37 -16.76 6.06 -1.63
N GLU A 38 -16.10 5.02 -1.13
CA GLU A 38 -16.67 4.13 -0.11
C GLU A 38 -16.98 4.92 1.17
N VAL A 39 -16.03 5.73 1.64
CA VAL A 39 -16.19 6.62 2.81
C VAL A 39 -17.40 7.52 2.65
N VAL A 40 -17.52 8.21 1.52
CA VAL A 40 -18.66 9.10 1.24
C VAL A 40 -19.97 8.30 1.22
N SER A 41 -19.99 7.12 0.61
CA SER A 41 -21.18 6.27 0.48
C SER A 41 -21.71 5.81 1.84
N TYR A 42 -20.89 5.16 2.68
CA TYR A 42 -21.36 4.62 3.95
C TYR A 42 -21.58 5.72 5.01
N SER A 43 -20.90 6.86 4.90
CA SER A 43 -21.08 8.01 5.81
C SER A 43 -22.20 8.96 5.39
N LYS A 44 -22.91 8.66 4.29
CA LYS A 44 -23.94 9.53 3.69
C LYS A 44 -23.43 10.95 3.45
N GLY A 45 -22.20 11.08 2.97
CA GLY A 45 -21.54 12.35 2.64
C GLY A 45 -20.96 13.13 3.83
N ARG A 46 -21.03 12.61 5.06
CA ARG A 46 -20.47 13.30 6.24
C ARG A 46 -18.98 12.98 6.47
N GLY A 47 -18.54 11.82 6.00
CA GLY A 47 -17.18 11.34 6.16
C GLY A 47 -16.21 12.09 5.26
N ARG A 48 -15.00 12.31 5.77
CA ARG A 48 -13.91 12.96 5.06
C ARG A 48 -12.69 12.06 5.11
N LEU A 49 -11.97 11.98 4.00
CA LEU A 49 -10.71 11.25 3.88
C LEU A 49 -9.66 12.21 3.34
N PHE A 50 -8.54 12.30 4.04
CA PHE A 50 -7.36 13.05 3.61
C PHE A 50 -6.18 12.08 3.55
N CYS A 51 -5.43 12.13 2.45
CA CYS A 51 -4.24 11.30 2.27
C CYS A 51 -3.10 12.16 1.73
N SER A 52 -1.92 11.99 2.31
CA SER A 52 -0.67 12.53 1.83
C SER A 52 0.34 11.40 1.66
N LEU A 53 1.31 11.60 0.76
CA LEU A 53 2.37 10.62 0.56
C LEU A 53 3.28 10.59 1.79
N LYS A 54 3.34 9.44 2.47
CA LYS A 54 4.27 9.21 3.58
C LYS A 54 5.67 8.80 3.12
N GLY A 55 5.75 8.00 2.05
CA GLY A 55 7.00 7.40 1.56
C GLY A 55 6.81 5.94 1.13
N TYR A 56 7.93 5.23 0.96
CA TYR A 56 7.96 3.82 0.56
C TYR A 56 8.06 2.90 1.78
N ALA A 57 7.51 1.70 1.64
CA ALA A 57 7.60 0.63 2.63
C ALA A 57 7.66 -0.73 1.90
N PRO A 58 8.12 -1.82 2.57
CA PRO A 58 8.11 -3.15 1.99
C PRO A 58 6.72 -3.54 1.47
N CYS A 59 6.67 -4.13 0.28
CA CYS A 59 5.42 -4.62 -0.30
C CYS A 59 4.98 -5.88 0.43
N GLN A 60 3.82 -5.85 1.08
CA GLN A 60 3.31 -7.02 1.82
C GLN A 60 2.89 -8.18 0.91
N GLU A 61 2.49 -7.89 -0.34
CA GLU A 61 2.08 -8.89 -1.33
C GLU A 61 3.13 -9.02 -2.45
N GLN A 62 4.42 -8.89 -2.11
CA GLN A 62 5.51 -8.87 -3.08
C GLN A 62 5.49 -10.08 -4.03
N GLU A 63 5.39 -11.30 -3.48
CA GLU A 63 5.39 -12.54 -4.29
C GLU A 63 4.30 -12.54 -5.35
N LYS A 64 3.06 -12.16 -4.97
CA LYS A 64 1.93 -12.08 -5.91
C LYS A 64 2.14 -11.04 -7.00
N VAL A 65 2.72 -9.89 -6.64
CA VAL A 65 3.02 -8.83 -7.61
C VAL A 65 4.10 -9.30 -8.60
N VAL A 66 5.15 -9.94 -8.10
CA VAL A 66 6.23 -10.49 -8.93
C VAL A 66 5.68 -11.56 -9.89
N GLU A 67 4.88 -12.49 -9.38
CA GLU A 67 4.23 -13.53 -10.19
C GLU A 67 3.31 -12.94 -11.26
N ALA A 68 2.49 -11.94 -10.92
CA ALA A 68 1.58 -11.30 -11.86
C ALA A 68 2.30 -10.48 -12.95
N ILE A 69 3.45 -9.88 -12.62
CA ILE A 69 4.31 -9.21 -13.61
C ILE A 69 4.93 -10.24 -14.56
N GLY A 70 5.20 -11.47 -14.07
CA GLY A 70 5.71 -12.56 -14.88
C GLY A 70 7.09 -12.28 -15.48
N TYR A 71 7.91 -11.49 -14.77
CA TYR A 71 9.25 -11.14 -15.21
C TYR A 71 10.13 -12.39 -15.26
N ASP A 72 10.68 -12.69 -16.43
CA ASP A 72 11.62 -13.79 -16.66
C ASP A 72 13.05 -13.22 -16.75
N PRO A 73 13.83 -13.32 -15.67
CA PRO A 73 15.13 -12.69 -15.61
C PRO A 73 16.17 -13.40 -16.50
N GLU A 74 15.93 -14.66 -16.91
CA GLU A 74 16.81 -15.38 -17.84
C GLU A 74 16.69 -14.86 -19.28
N ARG A 75 15.59 -14.15 -19.60
CA ARG A 75 15.34 -13.58 -20.92
C ARG A 75 15.70 -12.09 -20.99
N ASP A 76 16.03 -11.47 -19.87
CA ASP A 76 16.48 -10.08 -19.83
C ASP A 76 17.99 -10.01 -20.09
N LEU A 77 18.32 -9.73 -21.36
CA LEU A 77 19.71 -9.54 -21.79
C LEU A 77 20.30 -8.20 -21.33
N GLU A 78 19.47 -7.22 -20.96
CA GLU A 78 19.93 -5.93 -20.43
C GLU A 78 20.29 -6.03 -18.94
N ASN A 79 19.63 -6.95 -18.21
CA ASN A 79 19.85 -7.21 -16.78
C ASN A 79 20.14 -8.70 -16.50
N PRO A 80 21.28 -9.23 -16.99
CA PRO A 80 21.59 -10.65 -16.86
C PRO A 80 21.70 -11.10 -15.40
N THR A 81 21.10 -12.24 -15.07
CA THR A 81 21.13 -12.89 -13.74
C THR A 81 22.49 -13.48 -13.36
N GLY A 82 23.41 -13.54 -14.32
CA GLY A 82 24.73 -14.13 -14.16
C GLY A 82 25.50 -13.45 -13.03
N SER A 83 25.83 -14.21 -12.00
CA SER A 83 26.75 -13.77 -10.95
C SER A 83 28.10 -13.43 -11.58
N VAL A 84 28.55 -12.18 -11.42
CA VAL A 84 29.91 -11.79 -11.84
C VAL A 84 30.88 -12.32 -10.80
N PHE A 85 31.18 -13.61 -10.85
CA PHE A 85 32.37 -14.14 -10.20
C PHE A 85 33.57 -13.65 -11.01
N CYS A 86 34.14 -12.51 -10.64
CA CYS A 86 35.46 -12.12 -11.10
C CYS A 86 36.41 -13.24 -10.70
N SER A 87 36.85 -14.03 -11.66
CA SER A 87 37.59 -15.25 -11.39
C SER A 87 38.98 -14.99 -10.78
N HIS A 88 39.46 -13.74 -10.69
CA HIS A 88 40.81 -13.42 -10.18
C HIS A 88 40.92 -12.24 -9.21
N GLY A 89 39.82 -11.65 -8.72
CA GLY A 89 39.90 -10.45 -7.88
C GLY A 89 40.21 -9.18 -8.67
#